data_AF-A0A7C6ZWW8-F1
#
_entry.id   AF-A0A7C6ZWW8-F1
#
_cell.length_a   1.000
_cell.length_b   1.000
_cell.length_c   1.000
_cell.angle_alpha   90.00
_cell.angle_beta   90.00
_cell.angle_gamma   90.00
#
_symmetry.space_group_name_H-M   'P 1'
#
loop_
_entity.id
_entity.type
_entity.pdbx_description
1 polymer ?
#
loop_
_entity_poly.entity_id
_entity_poly.type
_entity_poly.pdbx_seq_one_letter_code
_entity_poly.pdbx_strand_id
1 'polypeptide(L)'
;MITPALGLLDITVEPRVLADNRWGRLFALAYTQPTTVAFGIADNTALMITTDGATVVGDNVVVGLDLRLATLALGSNQAFVIANGLLDVFAPGDALWSLPE
;
A
#
# COMPACT_ATOMS: atom_id res chain seq x y z
N MET A 1 -6.26 2.27 -15.65
CA MET A 1 -7.57 1.70 -15.28
C MET A 1 -7.34 0.75 -14.12
N ILE A 2 -7.90 1.03 -12.95
CA ILE A 2 -7.95 0.07 -11.84
C ILE A 2 -9.14 -0.83 -12.13
N THR A 3 -8.91 -2.14 -12.09
CA THR A 3 -9.94 -3.13 -12.43
C THR A 3 -10.34 -3.85 -11.14
N PRO A 4 -11.65 -4.09 -10.92
CA PRO A 4 -12.09 -4.92 -9.80
C PRO A 4 -11.38 -6.28 -9.79
N ALA A 5 -10.89 -6.68 -8.63
CA ALA A 5 -10.29 -7.98 -8.42
C ALA A 5 -11.35 -9.00 -7.93
N LEU A 6 -10.90 -10.13 -7.37
CA LEU A 6 -11.76 -11.19 -6.83
C LEU A 6 -12.50 -10.80 -5.54
N GLY A 7 -12.17 -9.66 -4.92
CA GLY A 7 -12.87 -9.17 -3.72
C GLY A 7 -12.63 -10.01 -2.45
N LEU A 8 -11.49 -10.69 -2.34
CA LEU A 8 -11.15 -11.53 -1.18
C LEU A 8 -10.85 -10.70 0.08
N LEU A 9 -10.27 -9.51 -0.10
CA LEU A 9 -9.89 -8.57 0.95
C LEU A 9 -10.15 -7.14 0.47
N ASP A 10 -10.50 -6.25 1.40
CA ASP A 10 -10.73 -4.83 1.13
C ASP A 10 -9.42 -4.03 1.16
N ILE A 11 -8.54 -4.36 0.20
CA ILE A 11 -7.21 -3.75 0.05
C ILE A 11 -6.90 -3.52 -1.42
N THR A 12 -5.92 -2.66 -1.68
CA THR A 12 -5.33 -2.51 -3.01
C THR A 12 -3.87 -2.93 -3.01
N VAL A 13 -3.40 -3.48 -4.13
CA VAL A 13 -2.05 -4.05 -4.22
C VAL A 13 -1.36 -3.60 -5.50
N GLU A 14 -0.13 -3.10 -5.39
CA GLU A 14 0.79 -2.89 -6.50
C GLU A 14 2.02 -3.79 -6.34
N PRO A 15 2.15 -4.85 -7.17
CA PRO A 15 3.27 -5.77 -7.09
C PRO A 15 4.53 -5.21 -7.76
N ARG A 16 5.70 -5.72 -7.34
CA ARG A 16 7.03 -5.36 -7.86
C ARG A 16 7.33 -3.87 -7.74
N VAL A 17 6.88 -3.25 -6.65
CA VAL A 17 6.93 -1.79 -6.47
C VAL A 17 8.37 -1.25 -6.59
N LEU A 18 9.36 -1.97 -6.06
CA LEU A 18 10.77 -1.57 -6.11
C LEU A 18 11.45 -1.97 -7.43
N ALA A 19 11.40 -3.25 -7.80
CA ALA A 19 12.10 -3.77 -8.98
C ALA A 19 11.73 -3.05 -10.28
N ASP A 20 10.48 -2.60 -10.40
CA ASP A 20 9.98 -1.94 -11.60
C ASP A 20 9.72 -0.43 -11.38
N ASN A 21 10.17 0.14 -10.26
CA ASN A 21 10.01 1.56 -9.88
C ASN A 21 8.56 2.07 -9.97
N ARG A 22 7.58 1.29 -9.48
CA ARG A 22 6.14 1.54 -9.66
C ARG A 22 5.52 2.44 -8.59
N TRP A 23 6.31 3.31 -7.96
CA TRP A 23 5.82 4.26 -6.96
C TRP A 23 4.66 5.11 -7.47
N GLY A 24 4.77 5.66 -8.68
CA GLY A 24 3.70 6.45 -9.28
C GLY A 24 2.38 5.67 -9.41
N ARG A 25 2.44 4.35 -9.64
CA ARG A 25 1.26 3.48 -9.68
C ARG A 25 0.71 3.23 -8.28
N LEU A 26 1.55 2.98 -7.28
CA LEU A 26 1.12 2.84 -5.88
C LEU A 26 0.39 4.10 -5.40
N PHE A 27 0.95 5.28 -5.64
CA PHE A 27 0.31 6.55 -5.27
C PHE A 27 -0.99 6.78 -6.04
N ALA A 28 -1.03 6.50 -7.35
CA ALA A 28 -2.26 6.61 -8.13
C ALA A 28 -3.35 5.64 -7.64
N LEU A 29 -2.97 4.43 -7.27
CA LEU A 29 -3.87 3.42 -6.72
C LEU A 29 -4.48 3.88 -5.39
N ALA A 30 -3.64 4.32 -4.45
CA ALA A 30 -4.11 4.84 -3.16
C ALA A 30 -4.98 6.10 -3.33
N TYR A 31 -4.59 7.03 -4.19
CA TYR A 31 -5.32 8.29 -4.40
C TYR A 31 -6.72 8.07 -4.97
N THR A 32 -6.88 7.08 -5.85
CA THR A 32 -8.17 6.76 -6.48
C THR A 32 -9.06 5.86 -5.63
N GLN A 33 -8.49 5.14 -4.65
CA GLN A 33 -9.23 4.32 -3.68
C GLN A 33 -8.82 4.67 -2.24
N PRO A 34 -9.01 5.93 -1.79
CA PRO A 34 -8.43 6.44 -0.55
C PRO A 34 -9.09 5.86 0.71
N THR A 35 -10.21 5.15 0.56
CA THR A 35 -10.91 4.48 1.67
C THR A 35 -10.25 3.16 2.09
N THR A 36 -9.27 2.68 1.33
CA THR A 36 -8.54 1.42 1.58
C THR A 36 -7.04 1.68 1.69
N VAL A 37 -6.31 0.78 2.35
CA VAL A 37 -4.83 0.83 2.36
C VAL A 37 -4.30 0.23 1.07
N ALA A 38 -3.33 0.91 0.46
CA ALA A 38 -2.61 0.40 -0.69
C ALA A 38 -1.28 -0.24 -0.28
N PHE A 39 -1.06 -1.48 -0.68
CA PHE A 39 0.16 -2.23 -0.40
C PHE A 39 1.03 -2.33 -1.65
N GLY A 40 2.22 -1.73 -1.59
CA GLY A 40 3.30 -1.98 -2.52
C GLY A 40 4.09 -3.21 -2.08
N ILE A 41 4.04 -4.31 -2.85
CA ILE A 41 4.79 -5.53 -2.52
C ILE A 41 6.04 -5.58 -3.39
N ALA A 42 7.22 -5.65 -2.77
CA ALA A 42 8.47 -5.80 -3.50
C ALA A 42 8.60 -7.18 -4.17
N ASP A 43 9.60 -7.34 -5.02
CA ASP A 43 9.94 -8.64 -5.60
C ASP A 43 10.43 -9.62 -4.52
N ASN A 44 10.14 -10.92 -4.71
CA ASN A 44 10.48 -11.99 -3.77
C ASN A 44 9.96 -11.76 -2.34
N THR A 45 8.84 -11.03 -2.21
CA THR A 45 8.17 -10.74 -0.94
C THR A 45 6.68 -11.01 -1.05
N ALA A 46 6.06 -11.35 0.07
CA ALA A 46 4.62 -11.44 0.20
C ALA A 46 4.15 -10.86 1.53
N LEU A 47 2.91 -10.35 1.53
CA LEU A 47 2.14 -10.14 2.74
C LEU A 47 1.33 -11.40 3.02
N MET A 48 1.76 -12.17 4.02
CA MET A 48 1.07 -13.39 4.43
C MET A 48 -0.05 -13.04 5.41
N ILE A 49 -1.26 -13.46 5.10
CA ILE A 49 -2.45 -13.21 5.93
C ILE A 49 -3.00 -14.55 6.39
N THR A 50 -3.13 -14.71 7.70
CA THR A 50 -3.69 -15.89 8.36
C THR A 50 -4.82 -15.47 9.32
N THR A 51 -5.38 -16.41 10.06
CA THR A 51 -6.31 -16.11 11.15
C THR A 51 -5.66 -15.32 12.29
N ASP A 52 -4.33 -15.37 12.41
CA ASP A 52 -3.59 -14.79 13.54
C ASP A 52 -3.09 -13.37 13.24
N GLY A 53 -3.14 -12.95 11.97
CA GLY A 53 -2.75 -11.60 11.57
C GLY A 53 -2.12 -11.54 10.18
N ALA A 54 -1.36 -10.47 9.96
CA ALA A 54 -0.65 -10.21 8.72
C ALA A 54 0.84 -9.96 8.97
N THR A 55 1.70 -10.67 8.25
CA THR A 55 3.17 -10.65 8.43
C THR A 55 3.87 -10.60 7.08
N VAL A 56 4.98 -9.88 6.99
CA VAL A 56 5.82 -9.85 5.79
C VAL A 56 6.72 -11.07 5.75
N VAL A 57 6.74 -11.77 4.62
CA VAL A 57 7.60 -12.92 4.36
C VAL A 57 8.37 -12.75 3.05
N GLY A 58 9.54 -13.38 2.93
CA GLY A 58 10.42 -13.27 1.78
C GLY A 58 11.66 -12.42 2.06
N ASP A 59 12.24 -11.83 1.01
CA ASP A 59 13.60 -11.27 1.06
C ASP A 59 13.64 -9.73 1.02
N ASN A 60 12.49 -9.08 0.84
CA ASN A 60 12.36 -7.63 0.62
C ASN A 60 11.12 -7.07 1.35
N VAL A 61 10.81 -5.79 1.15
CA VAL A 61 9.82 -5.06 1.94
C VAL A 61 8.39 -5.09 1.39
N VAL A 62 7.42 -4.84 2.28
CA VAL A 62 6.07 -4.38 1.93
C VAL A 62 5.94 -2.91 2.33
N VAL A 63 5.37 -2.09 1.46
CA VAL A 63 5.07 -0.68 1.73
C VAL A 63 3.58 -0.52 1.91
N GLY A 64 3.14 0.05 3.04
CA GLY A 64 1.76 0.45 3.26
C GLY A 64 1.58 1.94 2.99
N LEU A 65 0.64 2.32 2.13
CA LEU A 65 0.22 3.70 1.92
C LEU A 65 -1.25 3.86 2.31
N ASP A 66 -1.49 4.56 3.42
CA ASP A 66 -2.81 4.82 3.96
C ASP A 66 -3.18 6.29 3.80
N LEU A 67 -4.21 6.54 2.99
CA LEU A 67 -4.73 7.87 2.69
C LEU A 67 -6.12 8.11 3.31
N ARG A 68 -6.61 7.21 4.18
CA ARG A 68 -7.96 7.31 4.77
C ARG A 68 -8.20 8.58 5.58
N LEU A 69 -7.13 9.12 6.17
CA LEU A 69 -7.13 10.36 6.95
C LEU A 69 -6.40 11.52 6.25
N ALA A 70 -6.08 11.35 4.97
CA ALA A 70 -5.38 12.35 4.18
C ALA A 70 -6.35 13.40 3.61
N THR A 71 -5.85 14.63 3.46
CA THR A 71 -6.49 15.66 2.65
C THR A 71 -5.97 15.55 1.22
N LEU A 72 -6.89 15.33 0.27
CA LEU A 72 -6.57 15.13 -1.13
C LEU A 72 -7.07 16.31 -1.98
N ALA A 73 -6.23 16.76 -2.92
CA ALA A 73 -6.61 17.76 -3.92
C ALA A 73 -5.89 17.50 -5.24
N LEU A 74 -6.34 18.14 -6.31
CA LEU A 74 -5.65 18.17 -7.60
C LEU A 74 -5.04 19.54 -7.82
N GLY A 75 -3.78 19.58 -8.25
CA GLY A 75 -3.16 20.80 -8.77
C GLY A 75 -3.79 21.23 -10.09
N SER A 76 -3.55 22.48 -10.50
CA SER A 76 -4.00 22.99 -11.80
C SER A 76 -3.42 22.22 -13.00
N ASN A 77 -2.30 21.53 -12.80
CA ASN A 77 -1.66 20.63 -13.74
C ASN A 77 -2.07 19.16 -13.58
N GLN A 78 -3.15 18.85 -12.86
CA GLN A 78 -3.61 17.50 -12.54
C GLN A 78 -2.65 16.67 -11.66
N ALA A 79 -1.65 17.30 -11.04
CA ALA A 79 -0.82 16.61 -10.05
C ALA A 79 -1.63 16.26 -8.80
N PHE A 80 -1.36 15.09 -8.23
CA PHE A 80 -1.92 14.72 -6.93
C PHE A 80 -1.29 15.58 -5.83
N VAL A 81 -2.14 16.19 -5.02
CA VAL A 81 -1.78 16.81 -3.75
C VAL A 81 -2.28 15.89 -2.64
N ILE A 82 -1.37 15.44 -1.81
CA ILE A 82 -1.64 14.55 -0.67
C ILE A 82 -1.04 15.21 0.56
N ALA A 83 -1.88 15.58 1.52
CA ALA A 83 -1.46 16.06 2.83
C ALA A 83 -1.93 15.09 3.90
N ASN A 84 -1.07 14.81 4.90
CA ASN A 84 -1.38 13.87 6.00
C ASN A 84 -1.63 12.42 5.55
N GLY A 85 -0.92 11.95 4.52
CA GLY A 85 -0.88 10.52 4.18
C GLY A 85 0.14 9.78 5.04
N LEU A 86 -0.16 8.55 5.43
CA LEU A 86 0.76 7.67 6.17
C LEU A 86 1.42 6.71 5.19
N LEU A 87 2.75 6.72 5.14
CA LEU A 87 3.54 5.72 4.45
C LEU A 87 4.40 4.98 5.46
N ASP A 88 4.28 3.67 5.47
CA ASP A 88 5.04 2.77 6.33
C ASP A 88 5.73 1.67 5.50
N VAL A 89 6.85 1.16 6.01
CA VAL A 89 7.68 0.16 5.33
C VAL A 89 7.98 -0.97 6.30
N PHE A 90 7.52 -2.17 5.95
CA PHE A 90 7.62 -3.38 6.74
C PHE A 90 8.67 -4.31 6.13
N ALA A 91 9.66 -4.70 6.93
CA ALA A 91 10.72 -5.64 6.59
C ALA A 91 10.26 -7.11 6.80
N PRO A 92 10.99 -8.10 6.26
CA PRO A 92 10.71 -9.51 6.54
C PRO A 92 10.63 -9.82 8.03
N GLY A 93 9.55 -10.46 8.45
CA GLY A 93 9.26 -10.77 9.86
C GLY A 93 8.37 -9.74 10.56
N ASP A 94 8.20 -8.54 10.00
CA ASP A 94 7.34 -7.52 10.61
C ASP A 94 5.87 -7.93 10.52
N ALA A 95 5.15 -7.72 11.63
CA ALA A 95 3.70 -7.78 11.65
C ALA A 95 3.12 -6.40 11.30
N LEU A 96 2.05 -6.37 10.50
CA LEU A 96 1.33 -5.13 10.19
C LEU A 96 0.46 -4.64 11.37
N TRP A 97 0.38 -5.43 12.44
CA TRP A 97 -0.23 -5.02 13.71
C TRP A 97 0.88 -4.77 14.71
N SER A 98 1.31 -3.53 14.85
CA SER A 98 1.85 -3.06 16.12
C SER A 98 0.97 -1.92 16.60
N LEU A 99 0.11 -2.19 17.58
CA LEU A 99 -0.35 -1.12 18.46
C LEU A 99 0.90 -0.49 19.10
N PRO A 100 0.96 0.84 19.26
CA PRO A 100 1.97 1.42 20.12
C PRO A 100 1.81 0.85 21.53
N GLU A 101 2.92 0.51 22.19
CA GLU A 101 2.97 0.41 23.65
C GLU A 101 2.59 1.75 24.29
#